data_AF-A0A9P3NV86-F1
#
_entry.id   AF-A0A9P3NV86-F1
#
_cell.length_a   1.000
_cell.length_b   1.000
_cell.length_c   1.000
_cell.angle_alpha   90.00
_cell.angle_beta   90.00
_cell.angle_gamma   90.00
#
_symmetry.space_group_name_H-M   'P 1'
#
loop_
_entity.id
_entity.type
_entity.pdbx_description
1 polymer ?
#
loop_
_entity_poly.entity_id
_entity_poly.type
_entity_poly.pdbx_seq_one_letter_code
_entity_poly.pdbx_strand_id
1 'polypeptide(L)'
;MAALRSTIPAFSGLRAAAPAQSKAAPNAQPARRSAPVLVAASTSGNESAVSQASQTLFASVAESTAAAPSAPASLPGGVIVPAILGAGVLGGATFALVSKATKPASSATSAAGTAANGAAIPRAKRAAPAALATMAATFPNAMQEDTFMHAVADELRNLGFKRDNCIALVNTCRDEVCRPIVNLIDKEFGLSFNISGLGGLVNCGKTGFKAAMSHSPEFPCETDGKPRERYIFFGFPHVSVGESGEVGSLLRRGRGKPSSACGALIAIKGDIAAGGEIEDDPNNAEYVLLKKKIAAKIPPSSGAPSLVQVTRAALQAITDDLENLISLTVDPTTADYAVITGVQIHSGNQVPGEEFCIERTCDYIAPNAMYAVIRGEKHILHCEVNQITGISSVPADQFASS
;
A
#
# COMPACT_ATOMS: atom_id res chain seq x y z
N MET A 1 -57.72 36.49 -20.47
CA MET A 1 -57.90 35.15 -21.08
C MET A 1 -56.82 34.23 -20.54
N ALA A 2 -57.18 33.40 -19.54
CA ALA A 2 -57.12 31.92 -19.55
C ALA A 2 -55.67 31.37 -19.63
N ALA A 3 -54.98 30.97 -18.55
CA ALA A 3 -55.21 29.90 -17.56
C ALA A 3 -54.94 28.47 -18.07
N LEU A 4 -53.90 27.82 -17.51
CA LEU A 4 -53.94 26.41 -17.10
C LEU A 4 -52.78 26.10 -16.14
N ARG A 5 -53.15 25.87 -14.87
CA ARG A 5 -52.32 25.33 -13.79
C ARG A 5 -52.57 23.82 -13.72
N SER A 6 -51.53 23.01 -13.57
CA SER A 6 -51.65 21.59 -13.21
C SER A 6 -51.53 21.38 -11.70
N THR A 7 -52.45 20.61 -11.17
CA THR A 7 -52.61 20.21 -9.76
C THR A 7 -51.76 18.97 -9.44
N ILE A 8 -51.17 18.95 -8.24
CA ILE A 8 -50.63 17.74 -7.57
C ILE A 8 -51.43 17.57 -6.28
N PRO A 9 -51.96 16.37 -5.96
CA PRO A 9 -52.69 16.15 -4.73
C PRO A 9 -51.76 15.81 -3.56
N ALA A 10 -52.05 16.41 -2.42
CA ALA A 10 -51.48 16.06 -1.12
C ALA A 10 -52.22 14.84 -0.54
N PHE A 11 -51.48 13.86 -0.02
CA PHE A 11 -52.00 12.82 0.85
C PHE A 11 -51.44 13.00 2.26
N SER A 12 -52.36 13.08 3.22
CA SER A 12 -52.12 13.20 4.64
C SER A 12 -52.38 11.86 5.34
N GLY A 13 -51.58 11.59 6.39
CA GLY A 13 -51.91 10.64 7.45
C GLY A 13 -51.16 9.30 7.41
N LEU A 14 -50.28 9.06 8.37
CA LEU A 14 -50.61 8.31 9.59
C LEU A 14 -49.44 8.32 10.59
N ARG A 15 -49.80 8.00 11.83
CA ARG A 15 -49.14 8.29 13.11
C ARG A 15 -47.84 7.52 13.36
N ALA A 16 -46.95 8.16 14.12
CA ALA A 16 -45.83 7.54 14.82
C ALA A 16 -46.34 6.63 15.96
N ALA A 17 -45.81 5.41 16.03
CA ALA A 17 -45.96 4.49 17.15
C ALA A 17 -44.64 4.41 17.93
N ALA A 18 -44.72 4.62 19.24
CA ALA A 18 -43.61 4.48 20.18
C ALA A 18 -43.26 3.00 20.41
N PRO A 19 -42.00 2.65 20.70
CA PRO A 19 -41.65 1.29 21.07
C PRO A 19 -42.00 0.99 22.53
N ALA A 20 -42.60 -0.19 22.72
CA ALA A 20 -43.01 -0.74 24.00
C ALA A 20 -41.82 -1.20 24.84
N GLN A 21 -41.92 -0.95 26.15
CA GLN A 21 -41.07 -1.48 27.20
C GLN A 21 -41.31 -2.99 27.37
N SER A 22 -40.24 -3.80 27.42
CA SER A 22 -40.30 -5.19 27.88
C SER A 22 -39.49 -5.40 29.16
N LYS A 23 -40.10 -6.14 30.08
CA LYS A 23 -39.75 -6.38 31.48
C LYS A 23 -38.49 -7.23 31.67
N ALA A 24 -37.76 -6.96 32.76
CA ALA A 24 -36.88 -7.90 33.48
C ALA A 24 -37.68 -9.12 34.00
N ALA A 25 -37.17 -10.32 34.32
CA ALA A 25 -35.91 -10.84 34.90
C ALA A 25 -35.88 -12.39 34.66
N PRO A 26 -35.04 -13.27 35.27
CA PRO A 26 -33.96 -13.07 36.24
C PRO A 26 -32.63 -13.86 36.01
N ASN A 27 -31.57 -13.33 36.62
CA ASN A 27 -30.53 -13.99 37.42
C ASN A 27 -30.08 -15.44 37.07
N ALA A 28 -28.86 -15.57 36.52
CA ALA A 28 -28.04 -16.78 36.64
C ALA A 28 -26.57 -16.39 36.88
N GLN A 29 -26.07 -16.72 38.07
CA GLN A 29 -24.65 -16.61 38.47
C GLN A 29 -23.84 -17.83 38.00
N PRO A 30 -22.49 -17.75 38.01
CA PRO A 30 -21.64 -18.41 37.02
C PRO A 30 -21.19 -19.82 37.42
N ALA A 31 -21.09 -20.71 36.44
CA ALA A 31 -20.46 -22.01 36.60
C ALA A 31 -18.96 -21.97 36.28
N ARG A 32 -18.22 -22.56 37.21
CA ARG A 32 -16.78 -22.65 37.39
C ARG A 32 -15.94 -23.13 36.19
N ARG A 33 -14.73 -22.58 36.18
CA ARG A 33 -13.43 -23.07 35.66
C ARG A 33 -13.34 -24.59 35.42
N SER A 34 -12.81 -24.94 34.25
CA SER A 34 -12.02 -26.15 34.03
C SER A 34 -10.74 -25.78 33.29
N ALA A 35 -9.60 -26.15 33.89
CA ALA A 35 -8.24 -25.88 33.41
C ALA A 35 -7.90 -26.69 32.14
N PRO A 36 -6.93 -26.24 31.32
CA PRO A 36 -6.34 -27.09 30.29
C PRO A 36 -5.42 -28.13 30.93
N VAL A 37 -5.62 -29.38 30.54
CA VAL A 37 -4.77 -30.53 30.85
C VAL A 37 -3.43 -30.37 30.14
N LEU A 38 -2.35 -30.33 30.93
CA LEU A 38 -0.98 -30.55 30.49
C LEU A 38 -0.86 -31.97 29.93
N VAL A 39 -0.46 -32.12 28.68
CA VAL A 39 0.13 -33.38 28.19
C VAL A 39 1.62 -33.14 27.99
N ALA A 40 2.37 -33.93 28.75
CA ALA A 40 3.81 -33.89 28.87
C ALA A 40 4.53 -34.30 27.58
N ALA A 41 5.68 -33.67 27.38
CA ALA A 41 6.70 -34.04 26.42
C ALA A 41 7.27 -35.44 26.70
N SER A 42 7.52 -36.20 25.64
CA SER A 42 8.42 -37.35 25.67
C SER A 42 9.79 -36.95 25.09
N THR A 43 10.81 -37.41 25.79
CA THR A 43 12.23 -37.13 25.61
C THR A 43 12.88 -38.11 24.64
N SER A 44 13.71 -37.59 23.74
CA SER A 44 14.99 -38.15 23.27
C SER A 44 15.57 -37.10 22.33
N GLY A 45 16.76 -36.54 22.50
CA GLY A 45 17.99 -37.10 23.02
C GLY A 45 19.01 -37.00 21.89
N ASN A 46 19.66 -35.85 21.74
CA ASN A 46 21.06 -35.79 21.32
C ASN A 46 21.64 -34.39 21.57
N GLU A 47 22.56 -34.32 22.52
CA GLU A 47 23.52 -33.23 22.68
C GLU A 47 24.67 -33.43 21.69
N SER A 48 25.09 -32.36 21.02
CA SER A 48 26.53 -32.10 20.85
C SER A 48 26.75 -30.59 20.81
N ALA A 49 27.61 -30.16 21.71
CA ALA A 49 28.00 -28.80 22.04
C ALA A 49 28.42 -27.93 20.84
N VAL A 50 28.30 -26.60 21.01
CA VAL A 50 29.45 -25.66 21.02
C VAL A 50 28.97 -24.22 21.30
N SER A 51 29.73 -23.57 22.19
CA SER A 51 29.89 -22.12 22.41
C SER A 51 28.92 -21.39 23.34
N GLN A 52 29.36 -21.29 24.60
CA GLN A 52 29.06 -20.24 25.56
C GLN A 52 29.33 -18.85 24.98
N ALA A 53 28.40 -17.91 25.16
CA ALA A 53 28.66 -16.52 25.55
C ALA A 53 27.32 -15.77 25.64
N SER A 54 26.97 -15.32 26.85
CA SER A 54 26.14 -14.14 27.19
C SER A 54 25.25 -14.44 28.39
N GLN A 55 25.81 -14.24 29.59
CA GLN A 55 25.04 -13.89 30.78
C GLN A 55 25.17 -12.39 31.02
N THR A 56 24.16 -11.82 31.67
CA THR A 56 23.98 -10.41 32.09
C THR A 56 23.59 -9.49 30.92
N LEU A 57 22.40 -8.89 30.86
CA LEU A 57 21.63 -8.18 31.89
C LEU A 57 20.12 -8.23 31.59
N PHE A 58 19.28 -8.57 32.58
CA PHE A 58 17.85 -8.22 32.59
C PHE A 58 17.52 -7.39 33.83
N ALA A 59 16.66 -6.41 33.60
CA ALA A 59 15.66 -5.86 34.52
C ALA A 59 16.13 -4.99 35.69
N SER A 60 15.89 -3.69 35.52
CA SER A 60 15.34 -2.83 36.57
C SER A 60 14.62 -1.67 35.89
N VAL A 61 13.29 -1.71 35.83
CA VAL A 61 12.41 -0.57 36.17
C VAL A 61 11.05 -1.17 36.55
N ALA A 62 10.71 -1.05 37.84
CA ALA A 62 9.37 -1.25 38.36
C ALA A 62 8.57 0.07 38.29
N GLU A 63 7.25 -0.09 38.28
CA GLU A 63 6.20 0.90 38.18
C GLU A 63 6.31 2.09 39.15
N SER A 64 5.87 3.27 38.69
CA SER A 64 5.11 4.17 39.56
C SER A 64 4.12 5.01 38.76
N THR A 65 2.85 4.81 39.13
CA THR A 65 1.64 5.55 38.79
C THR A 65 1.68 7.02 39.22
N ALA A 66 1.05 7.93 38.47
CA ALA A 66 0.17 8.98 38.99
C ALA A 66 -0.49 9.79 37.85
N ALA A 67 -1.75 10.16 38.07
CA ALA A 67 -2.66 10.82 37.14
C ALA A 67 -2.52 12.36 37.10
N ALA A 68 -3.00 12.91 35.97
CA ALA A 68 -3.50 14.25 35.59
C ALA A 68 -3.81 15.30 36.71
N PRO A 69 -3.85 16.65 36.45
CA PRO A 69 -4.65 17.25 35.36
C PRO A 69 -4.27 18.64 34.77
N SER A 70 -4.92 18.93 33.62
CA SER A 70 -5.48 20.20 33.09
C SER A 70 -4.65 21.49 32.95
N ALA A 71 -4.70 22.04 31.73
CA ALA A 71 -4.27 23.37 31.29
C ALA A 71 -5.02 24.55 31.95
N PRO A 72 -4.52 25.80 31.75
CA PRO A 72 -5.28 26.73 30.91
C PRO A 72 -4.42 27.58 29.94
N ALA A 73 -5.10 28.46 29.23
CA ALA A 73 -4.81 28.94 27.88
C ALA A 73 -4.16 30.34 27.77
N SER A 74 -3.69 30.60 26.53
CA SER A 74 -3.78 31.85 25.71
C SER A 74 -2.89 33.09 25.98
N LEU A 75 -1.99 33.32 24.98
CA LEU A 75 -1.74 34.53 24.13
C LEU A 75 -1.12 35.81 24.75
N PRO A 76 -0.68 36.81 23.94
CA PRO A 76 0.26 36.79 22.80
C PRO A 76 1.33 37.92 22.88
N GLY A 77 2.36 37.91 22.02
CA GLY A 77 3.05 39.17 21.62
C GLY A 77 4.57 39.11 21.35
N GLY A 78 4.94 39.45 20.11
CA GLY A 78 5.93 40.51 19.82
C GLY A 78 7.43 40.26 20.03
N VAL A 79 8.09 39.84 18.93
CA VAL A 79 9.38 40.31 18.36
C VAL A 79 10.31 41.14 19.27
N ILE A 80 11.58 40.70 19.45
CA ILE A 80 12.83 41.49 19.23
C ILE A 80 14.02 40.51 19.04
N VAL A 81 14.76 40.68 17.93
CA VAL A 81 16.12 40.16 17.69
C VAL A 81 17.14 41.13 18.29
N PRO A 82 18.27 40.66 18.83
CA PRO A 82 19.51 41.36 18.54
C PRO A 82 20.62 40.44 18.08
N ALA A 83 21.22 40.83 16.96
CA ALA A 83 22.53 40.43 16.53
C ALA A 83 23.59 40.97 17.51
N ILE A 84 24.60 40.16 17.83
CA ILE A 84 25.84 40.64 18.43
C ILE A 84 26.98 40.24 17.49
N LEU A 85 27.54 41.26 16.83
CA LEU A 85 28.89 41.29 16.30
C LEU A 85 29.89 41.44 17.45
N GLY A 86 31.06 40.79 17.33
CA GLY A 86 32.31 41.42 17.75
C GLY A 86 33.32 40.54 18.49
N ALA A 87 34.46 40.32 17.81
CA ALA A 87 35.83 40.11 18.30
C ALA A 87 36.08 38.91 19.24
N GLY A 88 36.96 37.95 18.95
CA GLY A 88 38.26 38.01 18.27
C GLY A 88 39.34 37.65 19.29
N VAL A 89 40.25 36.71 18.96
CA VAL A 89 41.70 36.68 19.29
C VAL A 89 42.29 35.24 19.20
N LEU A 90 43.21 35.12 18.24
CA LEU A 90 44.48 34.39 18.14
C LEU A 90 44.65 32.86 18.35
N GLY A 91 45.35 32.30 17.36
CA GLY A 91 46.18 31.08 17.43
C GLY A 91 45.84 30.15 16.26
N GLY A 92 46.54 30.07 15.13
CA GLY A 92 47.97 30.24 14.89
C GLY A 92 48.59 28.87 14.58
N ALA A 93 48.47 28.39 13.34
CA ALA A 93 49.42 27.45 12.71
C ALA A 93 49.15 27.35 11.19
N THR A 94 50.07 27.94 10.44
CA THR A 94 50.28 27.85 9.00
C THR A 94 50.55 26.43 8.51
N PHE A 95 50.07 26.08 7.31
CA PHE A 95 50.96 25.60 6.23
C PHE A 95 50.30 25.83 4.86
N ALA A 96 51.07 26.42 3.95
CA ALA A 96 50.66 26.85 2.62
C ALA A 96 50.63 25.69 1.61
N LEU A 97 49.77 25.79 0.60
CA LEU A 97 50.20 25.44 -0.75
C LEU A 97 49.53 26.34 -1.80
N VAL A 98 50.40 27.03 -2.51
CA VAL A 98 50.15 27.83 -3.72
C VAL A 98 50.01 26.88 -4.91
N SER A 99 49.01 27.08 -5.78
CA SER A 99 49.26 27.35 -7.21
C SER A 99 47.98 27.53 -8.05
N LYS A 100 47.85 28.77 -8.53
CA LYS A 100 47.51 29.24 -9.88
C LYS A 100 46.31 28.65 -10.63
N ALA A 101 45.31 29.52 -10.77
CA ALA A 101 44.29 29.48 -11.81
C ALA A 101 44.84 29.95 -13.17
N THR A 102 44.40 29.29 -14.24
CA THR A 102 44.28 29.87 -15.59
C THR A 102 43.11 29.21 -16.32
N LYS A 103 42.22 30.02 -16.91
CA LYS A 103 41.12 29.70 -17.84
C LYS A 103 41.34 30.56 -19.10
N PRO A 104 40.65 30.34 -20.23
CA PRO A 104 40.51 29.14 -21.05
C PRO A 104 40.94 29.42 -22.52
N ALA A 105 41.03 28.40 -23.37
CA ALA A 105 41.07 28.61 -24.83
C ALA A 105 40.29 27.51 -25.56
N SER A 106 39.46 27.95 -26.50
CA SER A 106 38.64 27.20 -27.41
C SER A 106 39.46 26.47 -28.47
N SER A 107 39.02 25.25 -28.83
CA SER A 107 39.00 24.84 -30.24
C SER A 107 38.06 23.66 -30.40
N ALA A 108 37.08 23.84 -31.29
CA ALA A 108 36.25 22.77 -31.79
C ALA A 108 37.08 21.94 -32.77
N THR A 109 37.02 20.62 -32.66
CA THR A 109 37.27 19.73 -33.79
C THR A 109 36.45 18.46 -33.58
N SER A 110 35.59 18.21 -34.57
CA SER A 110 34.72 17.05 -34.70
C SER A 110 35.54 15.76 -34.81
N ALA A 111 35.25 14.77 -33.97
CA ALA A 111 35.59 13.39 -34.23
C ALA A 111 34.34 12.52 -34.04
N ALA A 112 34.09 11.71 -35.05
CA ALA A 112 32.94 10.84 -35.24
C ALA A 112 32.73 9.85 -34.08
N GLY A 113 31.47 9.48 -33.90
CA GLY A 113 30.99 8.67 -32.78
C GLY A 113 31.68 7.32 -32.64
N THR A 114 31.84 6.93 -31.38
CA THR A 114 31.87 5.54 -30.98
C THR A 114 30.73 5.39 -29.98
N ALA A 115 29.68 4.68 -30.40
CA ALA A 115 28.55 4.34 -29.55
C ALA A 115 29.09 3.67 -28.28
N ALA A 116 28.85 4.30 -27.13
CA ALA A 116 29.08 3.66 -25.84
C ALA A 116 28.21 2.40 -25.80
N ASN A 117 28.87 1.25 -25.71
CA ASN A 117 28.24 -0.04 -25.48
C ASN A 117 27.24 0.11 -24.33
N GLY A 118 25.95 0.03 -24.65
CA GLY A 118 24.90 -0.10 -23.66
C GLY A 118 25.17 -1.37 -22.87
N ALA A 119 25.63 -1.21 -21.64
CA ALA A 119 25.69 -2.32 -20.70
C ALA A 119 24.27 -2.90 -20.63
N ALA A 120 24.11 -4.14 -21.09
CA ALA A 120 22.83 -4.83 -21.03
C ALA A 120 22.38 -4.84 -19.56
N ILE A 121 21.22 -4.23 -19.28
CA ILE A 121 20.56 -4.36 -17.99
C ILE A 121 20.42 -5.87 -17.73
N PRO A 122 20.90 -6.41 -16.60
CA PRO A 122 20.75 -7.83 -16.30
C PRO A 122 19.29 -8.20 -16.44
N ARG A 123 18.99 -9.16 -17.33
CA ARG A 123 17.61 -9.58 -17.60
C ARG A 123 16.99 -9.99 -16.27
N ALA A 124 15.93 -9.29 -15.85
CA ALA A 124 15.19 -9.63 -14.64
C ALA A 124 14.92 -11.14 -14.65
N LYS A 125 15.24 -11.83 -13.54
CA LYS A 125 14.91 -13.25 -13.38
C LYS A 125 13.40 -13.39 -13.68
N ARG A 126 13.01 -14.48 -14.32
CA ARG A 126 11.60 -14.81 -14.57
C ARG A 126 11.15 -15.86 -13.57
N ALA A 127 9.84 -15.88 -13.29
CA ALA A 127 9.24 -16.88 -12.44
C ALA A 127 9.42 -18.28 -13.05
N ALA A 128 9.36 -19.32 -12.22
CA ALA A 128 9.37 -20.69 -12.68
C ALA A 128 8.22 -20.94 -13.69
N PRO A 129 8.39 -21.84 -14.69
CA PRO A 129 7.37 -22.09 -15.70
C PRO A 129 5.98 -22.45 -15.15
N ALA A 130 5.92 -23.25 -14.07
CA ALA A 130 4.66 -23.59 -13.43
C ALA A 130 3.99 -22.37 -12.76
N ALA A 131 4.78 -21.51 -12.10
CA ALA A 131 4.28 -20.25 -11.56
C ALA A 131 3.76 -19.31 -12.66
N LEU A 132 4.49 -19.18 -13.79
CA LEU A 132 4.04 -18.40 -14.95
C LEU A 132 2.72 -18.95 -15.52
N ALA A 133 2.58 -20.27 -15.64
CA ALA A 133 1.36 -20.90 -16.13
C ALA A 133 0.17 -20.64 -15.20
N THR A 134 0.35 -20.80 -13.88
CA THR A 134 -0.68 -20.46 -12.89
C THR A 134 -1.04 -18.98 -12.97
N MET A 135 -0.06 -18.07 -13.01
CA MET A 135 -0.31 -16.63 -13.11
C MET A 135 -1.05 -16.27 -14.40
N ALA A 136 -0.68 -16.85 -15.54
CA ALA A 136 -1.39 -16.61 -16.81
C ALA A 136 -2.85 -17.09 -16.75
N ALA A 137 -3.13 -18.18 -16.04
CA ALA A 137 -4.48 -18.69 -15.87
C ALA A 137 -5.32 -17.87 -14.88
N THR A 138 -4.72 -17.36 -13.79
CA THR A 138 -5.45 -16.66 -12.73
C THR A 138 -5.43 -15.14 -12.84
N PHE A 139 -4.41 -14.59 -13.49
CA PHE A 139 -4.13 -13.16 -13.65
C PHE A 139 -3.60 -12.90 -15.07
N PRO A 140 -4.44 -13.05 -16.11
CA PRO A 140 -3.98 -13.06 -17.51
C PRO A 140 -3.33 -11.75 -17.96
N ASN A 141 -3.61 -10.64 -17.28
CA ASN A 141 -3.04 -9.33 -17.52
C ASN A 141 -1.84 -9.01 -16.61
N ALA A 142 -1.31 -9.97 -15.84
CA ALA A 142 -0.15 -9.69 -15.01
C ALA A 142 1.07 -9.36 -15.86
N MET A 143 1.93 -8.49 -15.33
CA MET A 143 3.18 -8.10 -15.95
C MET A 143 4.23 -7.87 -14.88
N GLN A 144 5.51 -7.94 -15.24
CA GLN A 144 6.60 -7.74 -14.28
C GLN A 144 6.49 -6.35 -13.64
N GLU A 145 6.77 -6.28 -12.34
CA GLU A 145 6.58 -5.09 -11.51
C GLU A 145 7.32 -3.86 -12.08
N ASP A 146 8.56 -4.01 -12.54
CA ASP A 146 9.33 -2.95 -13.21
C ASP A 146 8.68 -2.48 -14.52
N THR A 147 8.15 -3.41 -15.31
CA THR A 147 7.48 -3.09 -16.59
C THR A 147 6.18 -2.34 -16.33
N PHE A 148 5.41 -2.80 -15.35
CA PHE A 148 4.20 -2.12 -14.89
C PHE A 148 4.51 -0.69 -14.44
N MET A 149 5.50 -0.51 -13.57
CA MET A 149 5.83 0.81 -13.03
C MET A 149 6.39 1.77 -14.08
N HIS A 150 7.19 1.27 -15.04
CA HIS A 150 7.61 2.10 -16.18
C HIS A 150 6.42 2.61 -16.98
N ALA A 151 5.49 1.72 -17.35
CA ALA A 151 4.31 2.07 -18.14
C ALA A 151 3.40 3.06 -17.42
N VAL A 152 3.14 2.83 -16.12
CA VAL A 152 2.35 3.76 -15.29
C VAL A 152 3.03 5.11 -15.18
N ALA A 153 4.35 5.14 -14.98
CA ALA A 153 5.10 6.39 -14.86
C ALA A 153 5.10 7.19 -16.17
N ASP A 154 5.24 6.53 -17.32
CA ASP A 154 5.16 7.18 -18.63
C ASP A 154 3.79 7.80 -18.89
N GLU A 155 2.71 7.05 -18.67
CA GLU A 155 1.33 7.55 -18.83
C GLU A 155 1.06 8.74 -17.90
N LEU A 156 1.45 8.66 -16.63
CA LEU A 156 1.25 9.74 -15.67
C LEU A 156 2.11 10.97 -15.99
N ARG A 157 3.35 10.80 -16.47
CA ARG A 157 4.20 11.90 -16.94
C ARG A 157 3.56 12.65 -18.11
N ASN A 158 2.95 11.93 -19.04
CA ASN A 158 2.23 12.53 -20.18
C ASN A 158 1.02 13.37 -19.72
N LEU A 159 0.42 13.03 -18.58
CA LEU A 159 -0.66 13.79 -17.94
C LEU A 159 -0.15 14.87 -16.96
N GLY A 160 1.17 15.05 -16.87
CA GLY A 160 1.81 16.11 -16.10
C GLY A 160 2.17 15.74 -14.66
N PHE A 161 1.89 14.53 -14.19
CA PHE A 161 2.38 14.05 -12.89
C PHE A 161 3.88 13.82 -12.96
N LYS A 162 4.63 14.52 -12.09
CA LYS A 162 6.09 14.48 -12.02
C LYS A 162 6.52 14.37 -10.56
N ARG A 163 7.71 13.83 -10.36
CA ARG A 163 8.33 13.68 -9.04
C ARG A 163 8.32 14.96 -8.20
N ASP A 164 8.42 16.13 -8.82
CA ASP A 164 8.53 17.42 -8.16
C ASP A 164 7.18 18.12 -7.92
N ASN A 165 6.08 17.59 -8.45
CA ASN A 165 4.78 18.28 -8.43
C ASN A 165 3.62 17.42 -7.92
N CYS A 166 3.87 16.20 -7.45
CA CYS A 166 2.85 15.32 -6.91
C CYS A 166 3.33 14.61 -5.65
N ILE A 167 2.38 14.05 -4.91
CA ILE A 167 2.67 13.12 -3.82
C ILE A 167 1.97 11.77 -4.08
N ALA A 168 2.71 10.69 -3.89
CA ALA A 168 2.17 9.34 -3.93
C ALA A 168 1.67 8.90 -2.55
N LEU A 169 0.45 8.37 -2.50
CA LEU A 169 -0.09 7.63 -1.36
C LEU A 169 -0.06 6.15 -1.70
N VAL A 170 0.62 5.35 -0.88
CA VAL A 170 0.83 3.94 -1.17
C VAL A 170 0.16 3.05 -0.13
N ASN A 171 -0.82 2.27 -0.60
CA ASN A 171 -1.51 1.25 0.17
C ASN A 171 -1.14 -0.16 -0.32
N THR A 172 -0.42 -0.90 0.52
CA THR A 172 -0.05 -2.32 0.29
C THR A 172 -0.35 -3.14 1.54
N CYS A 173 -0.16 -4.45 1.49
CA CYS A 173 -0.10 -5.24 2.72
C CYS A 173 1.17 -4.89 3.52
N ARG A 174 1.07 -4.86 4.86
CA ARG A 174 2.22 -4.66 5.77
C ARG A 174 3.31 -5.75 5.69
N ASP A 175 3.07 -6.83 4.95
CA ASP A 175 4.02 -7.90 4.70
C ASP A 175 5.29 -7.35 4.03
N GLU A 176 6.48 -7.81 4.46
CA GLU A 176 7.76 -7.26 3.99
C GLU A 176 8.00 -7.49 2.50
N VAL A 177 7.34 -8.50 1.92
CA VAL A 177 7.47 -8.84 0.50
C VAL A 177 6.79 -7.83 -0.41
N CYS A 178 5.96 -6.93 0.14
CA CYS A 178 5.35 -5.83 -0.61
C CYS A 178 6.27 -4.62 -0.75
N ARG A 179 7.45 -4.59 -0.10
CA ARG A 179 8.35 -3.41 -0.17
C ARG A 179 8.92 -3.09 -1.57
N PRO A 180 9.20 -4.06 -2.47
CA PRO A 180 9.71 -3.77 -3.81
C PRO A 180 8.84 -2.75 -4.58
N ILE A 181 7.51 -2.95 -4.66
CA ILE A 181 6.63 -2.03 -5.39
C ILE A 181 6.63 -0.63 -4.79
N VAL A 182 6.68 -0.54 -3.45
CA VAL A 182 6.78 0.75 -2.75
C VAL A 182 8.06 1.47 -3.15
N ASN A 183 9.19 0.75 -3.23
CA ASN A 183 10.46 1.34 -3.63
C ASN A 183 10.45 1.81 -5.09
N LEU A 184 9.79 1.08 -6.00
CA LEU A 184 9.63 1.50 -7.39
C LEU A 184 8.76 2.76 -7.50
N ILE A 185 7.68 2.83 -6.74
CA ILE A 185 6.85 4.04 -6.64
C ILE A 185 7.68 5.22 -6.11
N ASP A 186 8.44 5.01 -5.03
CA ASP A 186 9.26 6.05 -4.42
C ASP A 186 10.38 6.54 -5.36
N LYS A 187 10.89 5.64 -6.21
CA LYS A 187 11.89 5.95 -7.24
C LYS A 187 11.32 6.82 -8.35
N GLU A 188 10.08 6.62 -8.77
CA GLU A 188 9.45 7.43 -9.81
C GLU A 188 8.88 8.76 -9.28
N PHE A 189 8.16 8.73 -8.16
CA PHE A 189 7.33 9.86 -7.71
C PHE A 189 7.82 10.57 -6.44
N GLY A 190 8.94 10.14 -5.86
CA GLY A 190 9.43 10.70 -4.60
C GLY A 190 8.92 9.92 -3.39
N LEU A 191 9.38 10.27 -2.19
CA LEU A 191 9.00 9.53 -0.98
C LEU A 191 7.49 9.56 -0.78
N SER A 192 6.87 8.37 -0.81
CA SER A 192 5.43 8.22 -0.67
C SER A 192 4.96 8.39 0.78
N PHE A 193 3.72 8.85 0.93
CA PHE A 193 2.98 8.70 2.17
C PHE A 193 2.39 7.29 2.25
N ASN A 194 2.87 6.47 3.18
CA ASN A 194 2.47 5.07 3.28
C ASN A 194 1.22 4.91 4.16
N ILE A 195 0.14 4.37 3.59
CA ILE A 195 -1.14 4.11 4.26
C ILE A 195 -1.45 2.60 4.38
N SER A 196 -0.42 1.76 4.30
CA SER A 196 -0.55 0.29 4.24
C SER A 196 -1.16 -0.30 5.52
N GLY A 197 -2.08 -1.25 5.34
CA GLY A 197 -2.71 -2.04 6.40
C GLY A 197 -2.57 -3.55 6.19
N LEU A 198 -2.98 -4.36 7.18
CA LEU A 198 -3.00 -5.81 7.07
C LEU A 198 -3.81 -6.24 5.83
N GLY A 199 -3.26 -7.13 5.00
CA GLY A 199 -3.90 -7.61 3.77
C GLY A 199 -4.17 -6.54 2.71
N GLY A 200 -3.59 -5.34 2.87
CA GLY A 200 -3.86 -4.18 2.02
C GLY A 200 -5.06 -3.35 2.47
N LEU A 201 -5.62 -3.59 3.66
CA LEU A 201 -6.75 -2.81 4.18
C LEU A 201 -6.43 -1.31 4.23
N VAL A 202 -7.33 -0.49 3.67
CA VAL A 202 -7.24 0.98 3.77
C VAL A 202 -7.87 1.43 5.10
N ASN A 203 -7.06 1.55 6.15
CA ASN A 203 -7.55 1.88 7.51
C ASN A 203 -7.16 3.27 8.03
N CYS A 204 -6.41 4.06 7.27
CA CYS A 204 -5.97 5.40 7.69
C CYS A 204 -7.13 6.42 7.76
N GLY A 205 -8.25 6.12 7.09
CA GLY A 205 -9.46 6.94 7.07
C GLY A 205 -9.26 8.34 6.48
N LYS A 206 -10.29 9.18 6.62
CA LYS A 206 -10.27 10.58 6.12
C LYS A 206 -9.14 11.40 6.72
N THR A 207 -8.82 11.15 7.99
CA THR A 207 -7.74 11.85 8.69
C THR A 207 -6.38 11.54 8.07
N GLY A 208 -6.07 10.26 7.80
CA GLY A 208 -4.84 9.88 7.13
C GLY A 208 -4.74 10.41 5.70
N PHE A 209 -5.83 10.39 4.94
CA PHE A 209 -5.87 10.97 3.59
C PHE A 209 -5.58 12.47 3.60
N LYS A 210 -6.24 13.23 4.47
CA LYS A 210 -6.01 14.67 4.59
C LYS A 210 -4.61 15.02 5.06
N ALA A 211 -4.03 14.21 5.96
CA ALA A 211 -2.64 14.38 6.36
C ALA A 211 -1.69 14.19 5.17
N ALA A 212 -1.88 13.12 4.38
CA ALA A 212 -1.08 12.88 3.19
C ALA A 212 -1.20 14.00 2.14
N MET A 213 -2.41 14.44 1.84
CA MET A 213 -2.64 15.48 0.83
C MET A 213 -2.03 16.83 1.24
N SER A 214 -2.02 17.17 2.54
CA SER A 214 -1.40 18.41 3.04
C SER A 214 0.11 18.49 2.84
N HIS A 215 0.75 17.41 2.38
CA HIS A 215 2.16 17.35 2.04
C HIS A 215 2.42 17.44 0.53
N SER A 216 1.38 17.57 -0.30
CA SER A 216 1.55 17.72 -1.74
C SER A 216 2.26 19.03 -2.07
N PRO A 217 3.16 19.05 -3.07
CA PRO A 217 3.59 20.29 -3.67
C PRO A 217 2.39 21.04 -4.26
N GLU A 218 2.37 22.36 -4.05
CA GLU A 218 1.46 23.27 -4.74
C GLU A 218 2.13 23.84 -5.99
N PHE A 219 1.38 23.98 -7.07
CA PHE A 219 1.81 24.69 -8.27
C PHE A 219 0.71 25.64 -8.76
N PRO A 220 1.06 26.77 -9.42
CA PRO A 220 0.05 27.70 -9.91
C PRO A 220 -0.71 27.08 -11.08
N CYS A 221 -2.04 27.14 -11.02
CA CYS A 221 -2.92 26.75 -12.10
C CYS A 221 -2.70 27.68 -13.31
N GLU A 222 -2.43 27.10 -14.48
CA GLU A 222 -2.13 27.86 -15.69
C GLU A 222 -3.26 28.80 -16.15
N THR A 223 -4.51 28.50 -15.77
CA THR A 223 -5.69 29.26 -16.23
C THR A 223 -6.10 30.40 -15.31
N ASP A 224 -5.96 30.25 -13.98
CA ASP A 224 -6.43 31.24 -13.00
C ASP A 224 -5.40 31.59 -11.91
N GLY A 225 -4.19 31.02 -11.98
CA GLY A 225 -3.07 31.31 -11.09
C GLY A 225 -3.23 30.77 -9.66
N LYS A 226 -4.34 30.12 -9.32
CA LYS A 226 -4.58 29.59 -7.97
C LYS A 226 -3.71 28.36 -7.69
N PRO A 227 -3.34 28.09 -6.42
CA PRO A 227 -2.63 26.88 -6.06
C PRO A 227 -3.42 25.63 -6.48
N ARG A 228 -2.70 24.64 -6.99
CA ARG A 228 -3.22 23.32 -7.37
C ARG A 228 -2.26 22.24 -6.91
N GLU A 229 -2.82 21.08 -6.61
CA GLU A 229 -2.08 19.93 -6.09
C GLU A 229 -2.27 18.70 -6.99
N ARG A 230 -1.39 17.71 -6.85
CA ARG A 230 -1.47 16.43 -7.57
C ARG A 230 -1.23 15.25 -6.63
N TYR A 231 -2.15 14.31 -6.64
CA TYR A 231 -2.03 13.10 -5.81
C TYR A 231 -2.01 11.84 -6.68
N ILE A 232 -1.27 10.81 -6.26
CA ILE A 232 -1.31 9.50 -6.90
C ILE A 232 -1.62 8.45 -5.85
N PHE A 233 -2.76 7.77 -5.97
CA PHE A 233 -3.21 6.75 -5.04
C PHE A 233 -2.90 5.36 -5.60
N PHE A 234 -2.03 4.62 -4.91
CA PHE A 234 -1.68 3.24 -5.23
C PHE A 234 -2.36 2.28 -4.24
N GLY A 235 -2.95 1.19 -4.74
CA GLY A 235 -3.66 0.20 -3.91
C GLY A 235 -3.50 -1.24 -4.38
N PHE A 236 -2.80 -2.06 -3.59
CA PHE A 236 -2.53 -3.46 -3.95
C PHE A 236 -2.77 -4.41 -2.76
N PRO A 237 -3.76 -5.31 -2.79
CA PRO A 237 -3.62 -6.58 -2.08
C PRO A 237 -2.51 -7.40 -2.74
N HIS A 238 -2.09 -8.46 -2.06
CA HIS A 238 -1.04 -9.31 -2.60
C HIS A 238 -1.33 -10.80 -2.43
N VAL A 239 -0.73 -11.60 -3.30
CA VAL A 239 -0.77 -13.06 -3.28
C VAL A 239 0.57 -13.60 -3.73
N SER A 240 0.88 -14.84 -3.39
CA SER A 240 2.05 -15.54 -3.92
C SER A 240 1.65 -16.70 -4.83
N VAL A 241 2.54 -17.03 -5.77
CA VAL A 241 2.46 -18.24 -6.60
C VAL A 241 3.83 -18.90 -6.51
N GLY A 242 3.93 -19.99 -5.74
CA GLY A 242 5.19 -20.68 -5.52
C GLY A 242 5.76 -21.30 -6.79
N GLU A 243 7.02 -21.73 -6.76
CA GLU A 243 7.73 -22.26 -7.93
C GLU A 243 7.02 -23.46 -8.61
N SER A 244 6.29 -24.26 -7.81
CA SER A 244 5.48 -25.40 -8.29
C SER A 244 4.09 -24.99 -8.81
N GLY A 245 3.78 -23.69 -8.85
CA GLY A 245 2.49 -23.15 -9.27
C GLY A 245 1.42 -23.10 -8.17
N GLU A 246 1.75 -23.44 -6.91
CA GLU A 246 0.78 -23.38 -5.81
C GLU A 246 0.49 -21.93 -5.40
N VAL A 247 -0.79 -21.58 -5.30
CA VAL A 247 -1.22 -20.23 -4.92
C VAL A 247 -1.23 -20.09 -3.40
N GLY A 248 -0.60 -19.04 -2.89
CA GLY A 248 -0.54 -18.71 -1.47
C GLY A 248 0.75 -19.10 -0.77
N SER A 249 1.71 -19.67 -1.50
CA SER A 249 2.98 -20.14 -0.95
C SER A 249 4.18 -19.36 -1.44
N LEU A 250 5.03 -19.01 -0.48
CA LEU A 250 6.19 -18.18 -0.68
C LEU A 250 7.36 -18.67 0.17
N LEU A 251 8.48 -18.99 -0.48
CA LEU A 251 9.73 -19.23 0.20
C LEU A 251 10.33 -17.89 0.66
N ARG A 252 10.41 -17.71 1.98
CA ARG A 252 10.94 -16.48 2.59
C ARG A 252 12.41 -16.60 2.96
N ARG A 253 13.07 -15.45 3.04
CA ARG A 253 14.48 -15.37 3.43
C ARG A 253 14.74 -16.01 4.78
N GLY A 254 15.78 -16.83 4.83
CA GLY A 254 16.22 -17.49 6.07
C GLY A 254 15.23 -18.53 6.59
N ARG A 255 14.26 -18.97 5.78
CA ARG A 255 13.29 -20.01 6.15
C ARG A 255 13.55 -21.26 5.34
N GLY A 256 13.74 -22.39 6.02
CA GLY A 256 13.97 -23.68 5.35
C GLY A 256 12.71 -24.30 4.73
N LYS A 257 11.54 -23.68 4.89
CA LYS A 257 10.26 -24.15 4.34
C LYS A 257 9.46 -22.97 3.80
N PRO A 258 8.65 -23.17 2.74
CA PRO A 258 7.68 -22.18 2.30
C PRO A 258 6.72 -21.77 3.40
N SER A 259 6.24 -20.53 3.31
CA SER A 259 5.28 -19.91 4.22
C SER A 259 4.15 -19.27 3.41
N SER A 260 3.16 -18.69 4.07
CA SER A 260 1.98 -18.11 3.42
C SER A 260 2.20 -16.66 2.92
N ALA A 261 1.61 -16.32 1.77
CA ALA A 261 1.40 -14.93 1.35
C ALA A 261 0.18 -14.78 0.41
N CYS A 262 -0.83 -13.96 0.72
CA CYS A 262 -1.01 -13.17 1.95
C CYS A 262 -1.53 -14.03 3.11
N GLY A 263 -0.84 -14.01 4.26
CA GLY A 263 -1.25 -14.76 5.45
C GLY A 263 -2.64 -14.37 5.97
N ALA A 264 -2.97 -13.08 5.95
CA ALA A 264 -4.29 -12.59 6.37
C ALA A 264 -5.41 -13.07 5.44
N LEU A 265 -5.20 -13.02 4.12
CA LEU A 265 -6.20 -13.47 3.15
C LEU A 265 -6.39 -14.99 3.19
N ILE A 266 -5.34 -15.75 3.47
CA ILE A 266 -5.43 -17.21 3.69
C ILE A 266 -6.25 -17.53 4.94
N ALA A 267 -6.04 -16.80 6.04
CA ALA A 267 -6.83 -16.95 7.25
C ALA A 267 -8.31 -16.59 7.00
N ILE A 268 -8.58 -15.47 6.33
CA ILE A 268 -9.94 -15.05 5.96
C ILE A 268 -10.62 -16.06 5.04
N LYS A 269 -9.89 -16.66 4.10
CA LYS A 269 -10.40 -17.78 3.28
C LYS A 269 -10.89 -18.93 4.19
N GLY A 270 -10.10 -19.29 5.20
CA GLY A 270 -10.46 -20.31 6.18
C GLY A 270 -11.71 -19.94 6.99
N ASP A 271 -11.75 -18.71 7.51
CA ASP A 271 -12.89 -18.21 8.29
C ASP A 271 -14.19 -18.19 7.46
N ILE A 272 -14.13 -17.72 6.21
CA ILE A 272 -15.32 -17.69 5.32
C ILE A 272 -15.78 -19.11 4.99
N ALA A 273 -14.85 -20.05 4.76
CA ALA A 273 -15.19 -21.45 4.50
C ALA A 273 -15.79 -22.15 5.72
N ALA A 274 -15.35 -21.79 6.93
CA ALA A 274 -15.93 -22.29 8.17
C ALA A 274 -17.33 -21.71 8.45
N GLY A 275 -17.59 -20.48 7.98
CA GLY A 275 -18.82 -19.75 8.24
C GLY A 275 -18.91 -19.24 9.69
N GLY A 276 -20.06 -18.70 10.05
CA GLY A 276 -20.32 -18.13 11.38
C GLY A 276 -20.31 -16.61 11.41
N GLU A 277 -20.63 -16.06 12.58
CA GLU A 277 -20.68 -14.61 12.79
C GLU A 277 -19.26 -14.02 12.90
N ILE A 278 -19.09 -12.82 12.34
CA ILE A 278 -17.83 -12.09 12.46
C ILE A 278 -17.90 -11.18 13.69
N GLU A 279 -17.38 -11.69 14.80
CA GLU A 279 -17.28 -10.96 16.06
C GLU A 279 -16.26 -9.81 15.99
N ASP A 280 -16.52 -8.75 16.76
CA ASP A 280 -15.56 -7.66 16.96
C ASP A 280 -14.44 -8.10 17.91
N ASP A 281 -13.19 -7.86 17.48
CA ASP A 281 -12.01 -8.09 18.30
C ASP A 281 -11.12 -6.83 18.28
N PRO A 282 -11.08 -6.04 19.37
CA PRO A 282 -10.28 -4.82 19.43
C PRO A 282 -8.77 -5.10 19.33
N ASN A 283 -8.30 -6.30 19.71
CA ASN A 283 -6.90 -6.67 19.59
C ASN A 283 -6.53 -7.14 18.17
N ASN A 284 -7.52 -7.28 17.29
CA ASN A 284 -7.35 -7.71 15.92
C ASN A 284 -8.21 -6.87 14.94
N ALA A 285 -8.35 -5.57 15.24
CA ALA A 285 -9.27 -4.67 14.56
C ALA A 285 -9.04 -4.59 13.03
N GLU A 286 -7.78 -4.55 12.57
CA GLU A 286 -7.47 -4.56 11.14
C GLU A 286 -7.96 -5.86 10.47
N TYR A 287 -7.70 -7.02 11.07
CA TYR A 287 -8.13 -8.31 10.53
C TYR A 287 -9.65 -8.43 10.48
N VAL A 288 -10.35 -8.07 11.56
CA VAL A 288 -11.81 -8.14 11.62
C VAL A 288 -12.44 -7.22 10.59
N LEU A 289 -11.94 -5.98 10.46
CA LEU A 289 -12.45 -5.04 9.48
C LEU A 289 -12.20 -5.52 8.04
N LEU A 290 -11.01 -6.03 7.75
CA LEU A 290 -10.69 -6.64 6.46
C LEU A 290 -11.61 -7.83 6.16
N LYS A 291 -11.81 -8.73 7.14
CA LYS A 291 -12.68 -9.89 7.01
C LYS A 291 -14.13 -9.49 6.72
N LYS A 292 -14.67 -8.51 7.45
CA LYS A 292 -16.03 -7.99 7.20
C LYS A 292 -16.18 -7.46 5.77
N LYS A 293 -15.20 -6.69 5.28
CA LYS A 293 -15.20 -6.15 3.91
C LYS A 293 -15.14 -7.24 2.85
N ILE A 294 -14.24 -8.22 3.01
CA ILE A 294 -14.10 -9.34 2.07
C ILE A 294 -15.33 -10.24 2.08
N ALA A 295 -15.87 -10.58 3.25
CA ALA A 295 -17.06 -11.42 3.37
C ALA A 295 -18.27 -10.76 2.67
N ALA A 296 -18.43 -9.44 2.77
CA ALA A 296 -19.48 -8.71 2.06
C ALA A 296 -19.34 -8.73 0.53
N LYS A 297 -18.14 -9.05 0.01
CA LYS A 297 -17.84 -9.17 -1.43
C LYS A 297 -17.97 -10.58 -1.97
N ILE A 298 -18.09 -11.59 -1.09
CA ILE A 298 -18.18 -13.00 -1.49
C ILE A 298 -19.60 -13.49 -1.23
N PRO A 299 -20.38 -13.81 -2.28
CA PRO A 299 -21.76 -14.30 -2.10
C PRO A 299 -21.78 -15.59 -1.26
N PRO A 300 -22.71 -15.72 -0.28
CA PRO A 300 -22.83 -16.95 0.53
C PRO A 300 -23.08 -18.22 -0.29
N SER A 301 -23.66 -18.09 -1.48
CA SER A 301 -23.90 -19.19 -2.42
C SER A 301 -22.64 -19.74 -3.10
N SER A 302 -21.48 -19.09 -2.92
CA SER A 302 -20.23 -19.44 -3.64
C SER A 302 -19.50 -20.65 -3.07
N GLY A 303 -19.98 -21.25 -1.98
CA GLY A 303 -19.25 -22.29 -1.25
C GLY A 303 -17.93 -21.76 -0.66
N ALA A 304 -16.99 -22.67 -0.38
CA ALA A 304 -15.67 -22.30 0.12
C ALA A 304 -14.85 -21.56 -0.96
N PRO A 305 -14.46 -20.30 -0.75
CA PRO A 305 -13.78 -19.53 -1.79
C PRO A 305 -12.33 -19.99 -2.00
N SER A 306 -11.85 -19.89 -3.23
CA SER A 306 -10.42 -19.98 -3.54
C SER A 306 -9.65 -18.76 -3.02
N LEU A 307 -8.34 -18.89 -2.85
CA LEU A 307 -7.50 -17.76 -2.43
C LEU A 307 -7.50 -16.63 -3.48
N VAL A 308 -7.61 -16.98 -4.77
CA VAL A 308 -7.74 -16.00 -5.85
C VAL A 308 -9.03 -15.19 -5.71
N GLN A 309 -10.16 -15.83 -5.40
CA GLN A 309 -11.44 -15.14 -5.16
C GLN A 309 -11.33 -14.20 -3.95
N VAL A 310 -10.73 -14.65 -2.84
CA VAL A 310 -10.49 -13.81 -1.66
C VAL A 310 -9.58 -12.62 -1.97
N THR A 311 -8.55 -12.83 -2.80
CA THR A 311 -7.64 -11.76 -3.23
C THR A 311 -8.33 -10.73 -4.12
N ARG A 312 -9.20 -11.16 -5.04
CA ARG A 312 -10.01 -10.26 -5.87
C ARG A 312 -11.05 -9.49 -5.05
N ALA A 313 -11.68 -10.14 -4.07
CA ALA A 313 -12.56 -9.48 -3.12
C ALA A 313 -11.83 -8.41 -2.29
N ALA A 314 -10.58 -8.69 -1.87
CA ALA A 314 -9.72 -7.71 -1.21
C ALA A 314 -9.39 -6.53 -2.14
N LEU A 315 -9.03 -6.80 -3.41
CA LEU A 315 -8.77 -5.76 -4.41
C LEU A 315 -9.97 -4.83 -4.58
N GLN A 316 -11.18 -5.41 -4.66
CA GLN A 316 -12.38 -4.61 -4.80
C GLN A 316 -12.67 -3.80 -3.54
N ALA A 317 -12.54 -4.39 -2.35
CA ALA A 317 -12.69 -3.64 -1.09
C ALA A 317 -11.70 -2.47 -0.99
N ILE A 318 -10.45 -2.68 -1.41
CA ILE A 318 -9.41 -1.65 -1.42
C ILE A 318 -9.74 -0.55 -2.42
N THR A 319 -10.14 -0.90 -3.64
CA THR A 319 -10.50 0.07 -4.68
C THR A 319 -11.69 0.92 -4.23
N ASP A 320 -12.74 0.29 -3.71
CA ASP A 320 -13.92 1.00 -3.18
C ASP A 320 -13.56 1.94 -2.02
N ASP A 321 -12.68 1.50 -1.11
CA ASP A 321 -12.27 2.33 0.03
C ASP A 321 -11.43 3.53 -0.42
N LEU A 322 -10.51 3.35 -1.38
CA LEU A 322 -9.74 4.44 -1.97
C LEU A 322 -10.69 5.44 -2.66
N GLU A 323 -11.57 4.98 -3.55
CA GLU A 323 -12.50 5.84 -4.28
C GLU A 323 -13.46 6.59 -3.34
N ASN A 324 -13.98 5.90 -2.32
CA ASN A 324 -14.82 6.53 -1.31
C ASN A 324 -14.04 7.62 -0.53
N LEU A 325 -12.82 7.33 -0.07
CA LEU A 325 -12.01 8.32 0.65
C LEU A 325 -11.61 9.50 -0.24
N ILE A 326 -11.28 9.26 -1.51
CA ILE A 326 -11.03 10.30 -2.51
C ILE A 326 -12.26 11.19 -2.63
N SER A 327 -13.45 10.61 -2.82
CA SER A 327 -14.70 11.39 -2.95
C SER A 327 -15.01 12.27 -1.73
N LEU A 328 -14.54 11.87 -0.55
CA LEU A 328 -14.75 12.58 0.72
C LEU A 328 -13.66 13.61 1.04
N THR A 329 -12.55 13.61 0.30
CA THR A 329 -11.35 14.35 0.70
C THR A 329 -10.70 15.17 -0.42
N VAL A 330 -10.86 14.77 -1.68
CA VAL A 330 -10.28 15.46 -2.86
C VAL A 330 -11.35 16.31 -3.55
N ASP A 331 -11.01 17.56 -3.85
CA ASP A 331 -11.82 18.45 -4.70
C ASP A 331 -11.18 18.53 -6.10
N PRO A 332 -11.80 17.95 -7.15
CA PRO A 332 -11.25 17.95 -8.51
C PRO A 332 -11.12 19.33 -9.15
N THR A 333 -11.73 20.37 -8.56
CA THR A 333 -11.58 21.75 -9.04
C THR A 333 -10.27 22.39 -8.57
N THR A 334 -9.67 21.87 -7.50
CA THR A 334 -8.44 22.39 -6.88
C THR A 334 -7.28 21.38 -6.90
N ALA A 335 -7.53 20.13 -7.27
CA ALA A 335 -6.49 19.12 -7.41
C ALA A 335 -6.71 18.22 -8.63
N ASP A 336 -5.61 17.67 -9.14
CA ASP A 336 -5.63 16.50 -10.01
C ASP A 336 -5.28 15.26 -9.19
N TYR A 337 -5.76 14.11 -9.62
CA TYR A 337 -5.33 12.87 -8.98
C TYR A 337 -5.31 11.69 -9.93
N ALA A 338 -4.57 10.65 -9.57
CA ALA A 338 -4.59 9.37 -10.24
C ALA A 338 -4.84 8.23 -9.27
N VAL A 339 -5.49 7.17 -9.75
CA VAL A 339 -5.77 5.94 -9.00
C VAL A 339 -5.23 4.75 -9.78
N ILE A 340 -4.38 3.97 -9.12
CA ILE A 340 -3.71 2.81 -9.68
C ILE A 340 -3.90 1.65 -8.69
N THR A 341 -4.75 0.69 -9.04
CA THR A 341 -4.97 -0.53 -8.26
C THR A 341 -4.66 -1.78 -9.07
N GLY A 342 -4.38 -2.88 -8.38
CA GLY A 342 -4.09 -4.17 -8.99
C GLY A 342 -3.78 -5.22 -7.93
N VAL A 343 -3.47 -6.45 -8.34
CA VAL A 343 -2.96 -7.49 -7.43
C VAL A 343 -1.44 -7.56 -7.56
N GLN A 344 -0.73 -7.40 -6.45
CA GLN A 344 0.71 -7.72 -6.40
C GLN A 344 0.90 -9.24 -6.25
N ILE A 345 1.74 -9.82 -7.09
CA ILE A 345 1.95 -11.27 -7.17
C ILE A 345 3.42 -11.59 -6.97
N HIS A 346 3.71 -12.35 -5.91
CA HIS A 346 5.05 -12.79 -5.59
C HIS A 346 5.30 -14.19 -6.11
N SER A 347 6.24 -14.36 -7.04
CA SER A 347 6.56 -15.69 -7.57
C SER A 347 7.79 -16.35 -6.94
N GLY A 348 8.37 -15.69 -5.93
CA GLY A 348 9.58 -16.15 -5.25
C GLY A 348 10.83 -15.88 -6.09
N ASN A 349 11.94 -15.54 -5.42
CA ASN A 349 13.22 -15.37 -6.08
C ASN A 349 14.39 -15.40 -5.10
N GLN A 350 14.46 -16.46 -4.28
CA GLN A 350 15.60 -16.64 -3.40
C GLN A 350 16.27 -17.98 -3.69
N VAL A 351 17.29 -17.90 -4.54
CA VAL A 351 18.28 -18.96 -4.64
C VAL A 351 19.07 -18.94 -3.32
N PRO A 352 19.17 -20.06 -2.59
CA PRO A 352 19.99 -20.13 -1.38
C PRO A 352 21.42 -19.66 -1.67
N GLY A 353 21.91 -18.69 -0.91
CA GLY A 353 23.28 -18.17 -1.02
C GLY A 353 23.46 -16.91 -1.87
N GLU A 354 22.43 -16.40 -2.55
CA GLU A 354 22.50 -15.10 -3.22
C GLU A 354 22.19 -13.93 -2.27
N GLU A 355 22.93 -12.83 -2.41
CA GLU A 355 22.65 -11.58 -1.69
C GLU A 355 21.31 -11.00 -2.16
N PHE A 356 20.49 -10.57 -1.20
CA PHE A 356 19.20 -9.95 -1.48
C PHE A 356 19.41 -8.68 -2.31
N CYS A 357 18.76 -8.63 -3.47
CA CYS A 357 18.77 -7.46 -4.32
C CYS A 357 17.33 -7.22 -4.77
N ILE A 358 16.84 -6.01 -4.48
CA ILE A 358 15.52 -5.55 -4.93
C ILE A 358 15.39 -5.66 -6.45
N GLU A 359 16.48 -5.40 -7.19
CA GLU A 359 16.52 -5.52 -8.66
C GLU A 359 16.45 -6.98 -9.16
N ARG A 360 16.32 -7.95 -8.25
CA ARG A 360 16.24 -9.38 -8.56
C ARG A 360 14.96 -10.01 -8.02
N THR A 361 13.91 -9.29 -7.64
CA THR A 361 12.62 -9.91 -7.33
C THR A 361 11.90 -10.34 -8.62
N CYS A 362 11.20 -11.47 -8.58
CA CYS A 362 10.31 -11.94 -9.67
C CYS A 362 8.88 -11.56 -9.31
N ASP A 363 8.62 -10.29 -9.07
CA ASP A 363 7.29 -9.84 -8.68
C ASP A 363 6.54 -9.29 -9.91
N TYR A 364 5.23 -9.45 -9.87
CA TYR A 364 4.32 -9.09 -10.96
C TYR A 364 3.17 -8.26 -10.39
N ILE A 365 2.59 -7.41 -11.22
CA ILE A 365 1.33 -6.72 -10.93
C ILE A 365 0.31 -7.17 -11.96
N ALA A 366 -0.88 -7.55 -11.51
CA ALA A 366 -2.07 -7.68 -12.34
C ALA A 366 -2.91 -6.40 -12.20
N PRO A 367 -2.85 -5.46 -13.15
CA PRO A 367 -3.54 -4.18 -13.03
C PRO A 367 -5.06 -4.33 -12.98
N ASN A 368 -5.73 -3.38 -12.34
CA ASN A 368 -7.19 -3.33 -12.26
C ASN A 368 -7.73 -1.93 -12.63
N ALA A 369 -7.83 -1.00 -11.68
CA ALA A 369 -8.27 0.35 -11.96
C ALA A 369 -7.04 1.23 -12.23
N MET A 370 -6.97 1.84 -13.41
CA MET A 370 -5.93 2.80 -13.75
C MET A 370 -6.56 4.01 -14.45
N TYR A 371 -6.64 5.12 -13.74
CA TYR A 371 -7.18 6.36 -14.29
C TYR A 371 -6.59 7.59 -13.60
N ALA A 372 -6.62 8.73 -14.29
CA ALA A 372 -6.36 10.05 -13.74
C ALA A 372 -7.59 10.92 -13.89
N VAL A 373 -7.76 11.89 -13.00
CA VAL A 373 -8.75 12.95 -13.11
C VAL A 373 -8.00 14.27 -13.18
N ILE A 374 -8.03 14.89 -14.36
CA ILE A 374 -7.35 16.14 -14.66
C ILE A 374 -8.40 17.22 -14.84
N ARG A 375 -8.38 18.24 -13.99
CA ARG A 375 -9.35 19.36 -14.01
C ARG A 375 -10.81 18.86 -14.03
N GLY A 376 -11.08 17.79 -13.28
CA GLY A 376 -12.40 17.15 -13.20
C GLY A 376 -12.73 16.19 -14.35
N GLU A 377 -11.88 16.04 -15.35
CA GLU A 377 -12.07 15.11 -16.46
C GLU A 377 -11.32 13.78 -16.22
N LYS A 378 -12.01 12.65 -16.38
CA LYS A 378 -11.43 11.32 -16.17
C LYS A 378 -10.73 10.82 -17.44
N HIS A 379 -9.45 10.50 -17.32
CA HIS A 379 -8.61 9.88 -18.34
C HIS A 379 -8.26 8.45 -17.90
N ILE A 380 -8.57 7.45 -18.74
CA ILE A 380 -8.17 6.06 -18.49
C ILE A 380 -6.72 5.88 -18.92
N LEU A 381 -5.92 5.20 -18.09
CA LEU A 381 -4.53 4.90 -18.41
C LEU A 381 -4.45 3.54 -19.09
N HIS A 382 -3.67 3.46 -20.16
CA HIS A 382 -3.49 2.22 -20.91
C HIS A 382 -2.03 1.77 -20.77
N CYS A 383 -1.79 0.75 -19.93
CA CYS A 383 -0.51 0.05 -19.97
C CYS A 383 -0.60 -1.02 -21.07
N GLU A 384 0.21 -0.89 -22.13
CA GLU A 384 0.32 -1.97 -23.11
C GLU A 384 0.80 -3.24 -22.40
N VAL A 385 -0.07 -4.25 -22.35
CA VAL A 385 0.20 -5.50 -21.67
C VAL A 385 1.19 -6.29 -22.51
N ASN A 386 2.48 -6.19 -22.19
CA ASN A 386 3.44 -7.22 -22.57
C ASN A 386 3.08 -8.48 -21.77
N GLN A 387 2.21 -9.30 -22.34
CA GLN A 387 1.69 -10.52 -21.73
C GLN A 387 2.84 -11.35 -21.13
N ILE A 388 2.60 -11.94 -19.96
CA ILE A 388 3.50 -12.81 -19.16
C ILE A 388 4.34 -13.78 -20.04
N THR A 389 3.80 -14.16 -21.20
CA THR A 389 4.32 -15.21 -22.07
C THR A 389 4.98 -14.73 -23.36
N GLY A 390 4.91 -13.46 -23.75
CA GLY A 390 5.29 -13.05 -25.11
C GLY A 390 4.44 -13.74 -26.20
N ILE A 391 3.25 -14.24 -25.82
CA ILE A 391 2.24 -14.74 -26.74
C ILE A 391 1.31 -13.57 -27.06
N SER A 392 0.91 -13.45 -28.31
CA SER A 392 0.09 -12.35 -28.82
C SER A 392 -1.33 -12.37 -28.23
N SER A 393 -1.70 -11.26 -27.60
CA SER A 393 -3.03 -10.64 -27.46
C SER A 393 -4.28 -11.52 -27.29
N VAL A 394 -4.94 -11.34 -26.13
CA VAL A 394 -6.40 -11.34 -26.02
C VAL A 394 -6.80 -9.96 -25.50
N PRO A 395 -7.74 -9.25 -26.15
CA PRO A 395 -8.08 -7.87 -25.79
C PRO A 395 -8.85 -7.77 -24.45
N ALA A 396 -8.72 -6.60 -23.81
CA ALA A 396 -9.06 -6.33 -22.41
C ALA A 396 -10.57 -6.16 -22.12
N ASP A 397 -11.43 -6.38 -23.11
CA ASP A 397 -12.85 -6.09 -23.13
C ASP A 397 -13.74 -7.22 -22.59
N GLN A 398 -13.18 -8.29 -22.01
CA GLN A 398 -13.97 -9.43 -21.47
C GLN A 398 -14.08 -9.53 -19.94
N PHE A 399 -13.54 -8.59 -19.15
CA PHE A 399 -13.55 -8.75 -17.68
C PHE A 399 -14.57 -7.88 -16.93
N ALA A 400 -15.43 -7.15 -17.63
CA ALA A 400 -16.59 -6.48 -17.04
C ALA A 400 -17.79 -7.44 -16.94
N SER A 401 -17.69 -8.53 -16.17
CA SER A 401 -18.79 -9.28 -15.53
C SER A 401 -18.35 -10.70 -15.15
N SER A 402 -17.91 -10.89 -13.89
CA SER A 402 -18.16 -12.13 -13.11
C SER A 402 -17.80 -11.93 -11.65
#